data_AF-A0A7Y1W2J4-F1
#
_entry.id   AF-A0A7Y1W2J4-F1
#
_cell.length_a   1.000
_cell.length_b   1.000
_cell.length_c   1.000
_cell.angle_alpha   90.00
_cell.angle_beta   90.00
_cell.angle_gamma   90.00
#
_symmetry.space_group_name_H-M   'P 1'
#
loop_
_entity.id
_entity.type
_entity.pdbx_description
1 polymer ?
#
loop_
_entity_poly.entity_id
_entity_poly.type
_entity_poly.pdbx_seq_one_letter_code
_entity_poly.pdbx_strand_id
1 'polypeptide(L)' 'MRWLILLILAALAFYYFAPEPEPTPIEDTFVGDEIRAVKKAQDFEQEFLDATKAQQQRMEEQLEDASGG' A
#
# COMPACT_ATOMS: atom_id res chain seq x y z
N MET A 1 -23.28 40.58 -25.21
CA MET A 1 -23.00 39.33 -25.95
C MET A 1 -21.53 38.93 -25.91
N ARG A 2 -20.58 39.72 -26.45
CA ARG A 2 -19.13 39.38 -26.47
C ARG A 2 -18.52 39.06 -25.09
N TRP A 3 -18.93 39.78 -24.05
CA TRP A 3 -18.41 39.60 -22.68
C TRP A 3 -18.82 38.28 -22.01
N LEU A 4 -19.99 37.73 -22.36
CA LEU A 4 -20.45 36.44 -21.82
C LEU A 4 -19.59 35.29 -22.34
N ILE A 5 -19.17 35.36 -23.59
CA ILE A 5 -18.31 34.36 -24.22
C ILE A 5 -16.92 34.36 -23.56
N LEU A 6 -16.38 35.54 -23.25
CA LEU A 6 -15.12 35.67 -22.51
C LEU A 6 -15.23 35.10 -21.09
N LEU A 7 -16.34 35.31 -20.40
CA LEU A 7 -16.59 34.76 -19.05
C LEU A 7 -16.65 33.23 -19.06
N ILE A 8 -17.34 32.66 -20.06
CA ILE A 8 -17.41 31.21 -20.25
C ILE A 8 -16.03 30.62 -20.55
N LEU A 9 -15.26 31.26 -21.43
CA LEU A 9 -13.89 30.83 -21.74
C LEU A 9 -12.97 30.93 -20.52
N ALA A 10 -13.09 31.98 -19.71
CA ALA A 10 -12.32 32.13 -18.48
C ALA A 10 -12.67 31.04 -17.45
N ALA A 11 -13.94 30.70 -17.29
CA ALA A 11 -14.38 29.63 -16.39
C ALA A 11 -13.88 28.24 -16.86
N LEU A 12 -13.92 27.98 -18.17
CA LEU A 12 -13.36 26.76 -18.77
C LEU A 12 -11.85 26.66 -18.59
N ALA A 13 -11.13 27.77 -18.81
CA ALA A 13 -9.70 27.82 -18.57
C ALA A 13 -9.36 27.59 -17.10
N PHE A 14 -10.11 28.21 -16.17
CA PHE A 14 -9.95 28.00 -14.75
C PHE A 14 -10.22 26.54 -14.34
N TYR A 15 -11.26 25.92 -14.90
CA TYR A 15 -11.57 24.51 -14.64
C TYR A 15 -10.50 23.56 -15.20
N TYR A 16 -9.99 23.83 -16.40
CA TYR A 16 -8.92 23.03 -17.01
C TYR A 16 -7.58 23.18 -16.27
N PHE A 17 -7.32 24.36 -15.71
CA PHE A 17 -6.12 24.64 -14.94
C PHE A 17 -6.31 24.39 -13.43
N ALA A 18 -7.51 24.01 -13.00
CA ALA A 18 -7.78 23.67 -11.62
C ALA A 18 -7.02 22.36 -11.32
N PRO A 19 -6.09 22.36 -10.36
CA PRO A 19 -5.44 21.13 -9.95
C PRO A 19 -6.50 20.14 -9.45
N GLU A 20 -6.34 18.86 -9.81
CA GLU A 20 -7.12 17.80 -9.19
C GLU A 20 -7.00 17.93 -7.67
N PRO A 21 -8.11 17.91 -6.91
CA PRO A 21 -8.03 17.93 -5.46
C PRO A 21 -7.16 16.74 -5.05
N GLU A 22 -6.10 17.02 -4.29
CA GLU A 22 -5.21 15.98 -3.78
C GLU A 22 -6.06 14.89 -3.11
N PRO A 23 -5.83 13.60 -3.43
CA PRO A 23 -6.58 12.53 -2.81
C PRO A 23 -6.42 12.68 -1.31
N THR A 24 -7.54 12.94 -0.62
CA THR A 24 -7.58 13.13 0.83
C THR A 24 -6.77 12.01 1.47
N PRO A 25 -5.78 12.32 2.33
CA PRO A 25 -4.95 11.29 2.94
C PRO A 25 -5.88 10.31 3.66
N ILE A 26 -5.85 9.06 3.20
CA ILE A 26 -6.67 7.95 3.72
C ILE A 26 -6.37 7.73 5.23
N GLU A 27 -5.29 8.30 5.73
CA GLU A 27 -4.87 8.26 7.13
C GLU A 27 -5.86 8.92 8.11
N ASP A 28 -6.69 9.87 7.67
CA ASP A 28 -7.62 10.59 8.56
C ASP A 28 -9.08 10.07 8.50
N THR A 29 -9.35 9.06 7.67
CA THR A 29 -10.68 8.44 7.59
C THR A 29 -10.65 7.11 8.36
N PHE A 30 -11.68 6.84 9.17
CA PHE A 30 -11.96 5.64 9.99
C PHE A 30 -11.57 4.25 9.39
N VAL A 31 -11.27 4.19 8.09
CA VAL A 31 -10.86 3.01 7.31
C VAL A 31 -9.35 2.73 7.39
N GLY A 32 -8.51 3.74 7.67
CA GLY A 32 -7.04 3.59 7.73
C GLY A 32 -6.57 2.71 8.88
N ASP A 33 -7.31 2.67 9.99
CA ASP A 33 -6.95 1.88 11.17
C ASP A 33 -7.22 0.37 10.94
N GLU A 34 -8.30 0.04 10.24
CA GLU A 34 -8.67 -1.34 9.92
C GLU A 34 -7.71 -1.96 8.90
N ILE A 35 -7.30 -1.21 7.88
CA ILE A 35 -6.29 -1.65 6.90
C ILE A 35 -4.92 -1.83 7.58
N ARG A 36 -4.57 -0.97 8.54
CA ARG A 36 -3.32 -1.09 9.32
C ARG A 36 -3.33 -2.33 10.21
N ALA A 37 -4.47 -2.67 10.81
CA ALA A 37 -4.62 -3.90 11.60
C ALA A 37 -4.50 -5.17 10.74
N VAL A 38 -5.15 -5.20 9.57
CA VAL A 38 -5.06 -6.33 8.63
C VAL A 38 -3.64 -6.49 8.09
N LYS A 39 -2.98 -5.40 7.72
CA LYS A 39 -1.59 -5.44 7.24
C LYS A 39 -0.64 -5.95 8.34
N LYS A 40 -0.80 -5.49 9.58
CA LYS A 40 -0.01 -5.96 10.72
C LYS A 40 -0.22 -7.46 11.01
N ALA A 41 -1.43 -7.97 10.82
CA ALA A 41 -1.71 -9.40 10.96
C ALA A 41 -1.04 -10.24 9.85
N GLN A 42 -1.05 -9.77 8.60
CA GLN A 42 -0.35 -10.42 7.49
C GLN A 42 1.17 -10.44 7.68
N ASP A 43 1.76 -9.31 8.06
CA ASP A 43 3.20 -9.20 8.27
C ASP A 43 3.66 -10.16 9.39
N PHE A 44 2.85 -10.31 10.45
CA PHE A 44 3.11 -11.27 11.52
C PHE A 44 3.03 -12.72 11.02
N GLU A 45 1.96 -13.10 10.32
CA GLU A 45 1.84 -14.48 9.79
C GLU A 45 3.01 -14.84 8.86
N GLN A 46 3.43 -13.90 8.01
CA GLN A 46 4.53 -14.10 7.07
C GLN A 46 5.87 -14.28 7.79
N GLU A 47 6.14 -13.47 8.82
CA GLU A 47 7.35 -13.59 9.65
C GLU A 47 7.42 -14.96 10.35
N PHE A 48 6.30 -15.47 10.88
CA PHE A 48 6.25 -16.78 11.52
C PHE A 48 6.46 -17.93 10.53
N LEU A 49 5.88 -17.83 9.33
CA LEU A 49 6.08 -18.83 8.28
C LEU A 49 7.53 -18.87 7.81
N ASP A 50 8.17 -17.71 7.66
CA ASP A 50 9.57 -17.62 7.24
C ASP A 50 10.52 -18.10 8.34
N ALA A 51 10.27 -17.77 9.61
CA ALA A 51 11.02 -18.29 10.74
C ALA A 51 10.91 -19.83 10.84
N THR A 52 9.72 -20.37 10.63
CA THR A 52 9.49 -21.83 10.64
C THR A 52 10.22 -22.52 9.49
N LYS A 53 10.17 -21.95 8.28
CA LYS A 53 10.92 -22.49 7.13
C LYS A 53 12.42 -22.43 7.34
N ALA A 54 12.94 -21.32 7.87
CA ALA A 54 14.37 -21.20 8.19
C ALA A 54 14.80 -22.21 9.24
N GLN A 55 13.95 -22.51 10.22
CA GLN A 55 14.22 -23.56 11.21
C GLN A 55 14.22 -24.96 10.58
N GLN A 56 13.27 -25.26 9.69
CA GLN A 56 13.22 -26.54 8.98
C GLN A 56 14.46 -26.74 8.10
N GLN A 57 14.85 -25.74 7.32
CA GLN A 57 16.05 -25.80 6.48
C GLN A 57 17.31 -26.09 7.31
N ARG A 58 17.50 -25.41 8.45
CA ARG A 58 18.63 -25.70 9.35
C ARG A 58 18.61 -27.11 9.91
N MET A 59 17.42 -27.68 10.11
CA MET A 59 17.26 -29.03 10.62
C MET A 59 17.57 -30.06 9.54
N GLU A 60 17.13 -29.79 8.31
CA GLU A 60 17.38 -30.61 7.12
C GLU A 60 18.88 -30.61 6.76
N GLU A 61 19.54 -29.46 6.79
CA GLU A 61 21.00 -29.34 6.61
C GLU A 61 21.77 -30.14 7.68
N GLN A 62 21.34 -30.09 8.95
CA GLN A 62 21.96 -30.88 10.02
C GLN A 62 21.74 -32.38 9.85
N LEU A 63 20.59 -32.80 9.32
CA LEU A 63 20.27 -34.19 9.03
C LEU A 63 21.05 -34.71 7.81
N GLU A 64 21.23 -33.88 6.79
CA GLU A 64 22.04 -34.19 5.60
C GLU A 64 23.53 -34.31 5.96
N ASP A 65 24.07 -33.37 6.74
CA ASP A 65 25.45 -33.42 7.25
C ASP A 65 25.67 -34.63 8.19
N ALA A 66 24.68 -35.00 9.01
CA ALA A 66 24.76 -36.16 9.89
C ALA A 66 24.55 -37.52 9.18
N SER A 67 23.92 -37.54 8.00
CA SER A 67 23.67 -38.77 7.23
C SER A 67 24.67 -39.03 6.10
N GLY A 68 25.53 -38.04 5.79
CA GLY A 68 26.57 -38.11 4.76
C GLY A 68 27.98 -38.50 5.23
N GLY A 69 28.14 -38.96 6.49
CA GLY A 69 29.42 -39.38 7.09
C GLY A 69 29.66 -40.89 7.07
#